data_AF-Q4SC48-F1
#
_entry.id   AF-Q4SC48-F1
#
_cell.length_a   1.000
_cell.length_b   1.000
_cell.length_c   1.000
_cell.angle_alpha   90.00
_cell.angle_beta   90.00
_cell.angle_gamma   90.00
#
_symmetry.space_group_name_H-M   'P 1'
#
loop_
_entity.id
_entity.type
_entity.pdbx_description
1 polymer ?
#
loop_
_entity_poly.entity_id
_entity_poly.type
_entity_poly.pdbx_seq_one_letter_code
_entity_poly.pdbx_strand_id
1 'polypeptide(L)'
;GCTSCSALNGCLSCKPRLFFHLEIDGMRQKGVCLSSCPRGYYGKRSPHISTCNRCKEECHSCFSEHFCTRCPPGRFLFWGKCETSCPNGLTANTTLREC
;
A
#
# COMPACT_ATOMS: atom_id res chain seq x y z
N GLY A 1 -10.66 13.10 8.51
CA GLY A 1 -10.74 14.27 9.41
C GLY A 1 -9.38 14.56 10.02
N CYS A 2 -8.89 15.79 9.85
CA CYS A 2 -7.56 16.23 10.31
C CYS A 2 -7.63 16.93 11.69
N THR A 3 -6.56 16.89 12.48
CA THR A 3 -6.44 17.62 13.78
C THR A 3 -5.67 18.94 13.64
N SER A 4 -4.65 18.98 12.78
CA SER A 4 -3.86 20.19 12.52
C SER A 4 -3.55 20.30 11.03
N CYS A 5 -3.79 21.48 10.45
CA CYS A 5 -3.66 21.74 9.01
C CYS A 5 -2.73 22.94 8.75
N SER A 6 -2.05 22.93 7.60
CA SER A 6 -1.41 24.11 7.02
C SER A 6 -1.90 24.36 5.60
N ALA A 7 -1.82 25.61 5.16
CA ALA A 7 -2.28 26.01 3.83
C ALA A 7 -1.50 25.31 2.70
N LEU A 8 -0.20 25.10 2.88
CA LEU A 8 0.69 24.53 1.86
C LEU A 8 0.76 23.01 1.90
N ASN A 9 0.82 22.41 3.10
CA ASN A 9 1.06 20.97 3.26
C ASN A 9 -0.23 20.19 3.53
N GLY A 10 -1.38 20.86 3.60
CA GLY A 10 -2.65 20.22 3.95
C GLY A 10 -2.65 19.73 5.39
N CYS A 11 -3.06 18.49 5.61
CA CYS A 11 -3.11 17.93 6.94
C CYS A 11 -1.71 17.58 7.48
N LEU A 12 -1.43 17.94 8.73
CA LEU A 12 -0.18 17.64 9.43
C LEU A 12 -0.35 16.48 10.43
N SER A 13 -1.56 16.30 10.99
CA SER A 13 -1.86 15.20 11.92
C SER A 13 -3.31 14.75 11.81
N CYS A 14 -3.52 13.43 11.89
CA CYS A 14 -4.82 12.82 11.71
C CYS A 14 -5.52 12.56 13.04
N LYS A 15 -6.86 12.60 13.03
CA LYS A 15 -7.65 12.06 14.14
C LYS A 15 -7.33 10.56 14.33
N PRO A 16 -7.46 10.04 15.56
CA PRO A 16 -7.29 8.61 15.82
C PRO A 16 -8.12 7.75 14.85
N ARG A 17 -7.63 6.54 14.55
CA ARG A 17 -8.22 5.56 13.62
C ARG A 17 -8.08 5.87 12.13
N LEU A 18 -7.73 7.09 11.73
CA LEU A 18 -7.45 7.43 10.33
C LEU A 18 -5.98 7.19 9.98
N PHE A 19 -5.70 7.03 8.69
CA PHE A 19 -4.36 6.91 8.14
C PHE A 19 -3.93 8.21 7.48
N PHE A 20 -2.73 8.67 7.82
CA PHE A 20 -2.04 9.74 7.13
C PHE A 20 -1.51 9.24 5.78
N HIS A 21 -1.87 9.94 4.70
CA HIS A 21 -1.38 9.67 3.36
C HIS A 21 -0.81 10.96 2.76
N LEU A 22 0.29 10.85 2.03
CA LEU A 22 0.92 11.96 1.33
C LEU A 22 0.53 11.89 -0.15
N GLU A 23 -0.33 12.80 -0.57
CA GLU A 23 -0.69 12.99 -1.97
C GLU A 23 0.38 13.83 -2.66
N ILE A 24 0.86 13.37 -3.82
CA ILE A 24 1.88 14.06 -4.61
C ILE A 24 1.21 14.51 -5.90
N ASP A 25 1.22 15.82 -6.16
CA ASP A 25 0.71 16.44 -7.38
C ASP A 25 1.80 17.35 -7.97
N GLY A 26 2.52 16.82 -8.97
CA GLY A 26 3.73 17.42 -9.50
C GLY A 26 4.80 17.60 -8.41
N MET A 27 5.14 18.85 -8.10
CA MET A 27 6.09 19.20 -7.03
C MET A 27 5.43 19.45 -5.68
N ARG A 28 4.09 19.45 -5.60
CA ARG A 28 3.35 19.70 -4.37
C ARG A 28 3.12 18.40 -3.62
N GLN A 29 3.26 18.46 -2.30
CA GLN A 29 2.98 17.35 -1.40
C GLN A 29 1.97 17.80 -0.35
N LYS A 30 0.87 17.05 -0.23
CA LYS A 30 -0.21 17.38 0.68
C LYS A 30 -0.57 16.17 1.53
N GLY A 31 -0.56 16.35 2.84
CA GLY A 31 -1.06 15.36 3.79
C GLY A 31 -2.59 15.31 3.75
N VAL A 32 -3.13 14.11 3.72
CA VAL A 32 -4.57 13.82 3.83
C VAL A 32 -4.81 12.69 4.82
N CYS A 33 -5.99 12.65 5.42
CA CYS A 33 -6.37 11.61 6.38
C CYS A 33 -7.51 10.76 5.83
N LEU A 34 -7.22 9.48 5.58
CA LEU A 34 -8.12 8.53 4.94
C LEU A 34 -8.58 7.45 5.93
N SER A 35 -9.77 6.91 5.70
CA SER A 35 -10.27 5.74 6.44
C SER A 35 -9.60 4.44 6.00
N SER A 36 -9.26 4.35 4.71
CA SER A 36 -8.51 3.26 4.09
C SER A 36 -7.47 3.81 3.12
N CYS A 37 -6.35 3.11 3.01
CA CYS A 37 -5.27 3.51 2.10
C CYS A 37 -5.63 3.30 0.63
N PRO A 38 -5.12 4.14 -0.28
CA PRO A 38 -5.37 4.00 -1.71
C PRO A 38 -4.69 2.76 -2.29
N ARG A 39 -5.06 2.39 -3.52
CA ARG A 39 -4.44 1.26 -4.24
C ARG A 39 -2.93 1.44 -4.34
N GLY A 40 -2.19 0.35 -4.14
CA GLY A 40 -0.73 0.36 -4.10
C GLY A 40 -0.16 0.84 -2.76
N TYR A 41 -0.98 1.06 -1.73
CA TYR A 41 -0.56 1.39 -0.37
C TYR A 41 -1.22 0.46 0.65
N TYR A 42 -0.50 0.17 1.72
CA TYR A 42 -0.99 -0.57 2.88
C TYR A 42 -1.00 0.31 4.13
N GLY A 43 -1.96 0.05 5.02
CA GLY A 43 -2.10 0.79 6.27
C GLY A 43 -1.17 0.24 7.35
N LYS A 44 -0.21 1.05 7.82
CA LYS A 44 0.62 0.75 8.98
C LYS A 44 0.05 1.45 10.21
N ARG A 45 -0.46 0.68 11.17
CA ARG A 45 -0.89 1.21 12.47
C ARG A 45 0.33 1.43 13.37
N SER A 46 0.41 2.58 14.03
CA SER A 46 1.38 2.81 15.12
C SER A 46 0.71 3.55 16.27
N PRO A 47 1.27 3.49 17.49
CA PRO A 47 0.74 4.21 18.66
C PRO A 47 0.66 5.72 18.46
N HIS A 48 1.53 6.28 17.63
CA HIS A 48 1.62 7.72 17.40
C HIS A 48 0.81 8.17 16.18
N ILE A 49 1.03 7.52 15.04
CA ILE A 49 0.38 7.88 13.77
C ILE A 49 0.19 6.64 12.90
N SER A 50 -1.03 6.42 12.41
CA SER A 50 -1.25 5.41 11.38
C SER A 50 -0.95 6.02 10.01
N THR A 51 -0.20 5.33 9.16
CA THR A 51 0.24 5.85 7.86
C THR A 51 -0.12 4.92 6.72
N CYS A 52 -0.31 5.47 5.53
CA CYS A 52 -0.38 4.71 4.29
C CYS A 52 1.01 4.61 3.68
N ASN A 53 1.58 3.41 3.70
CA ASN A 53 2.90 3.13 3.16
C ASN A 53 2.77 2.49 1.78
N ARG A 54 3.63 2.90 0.85
CA ARG A 54 3.61 2.36 -0.51
C ARG A 54 4.02 0.88 -0.49
N CYS A 55 3.33 0.06 -1.29
CA CYS A 55 3.77 -1.30 -1.57
C CYS A 55 5.11 -1.30 -2.31
N LYS A 56 5.85 -2.41 -2.22
CA LYS A 56 7.05 -2.61 -3.03
C LYS A 56 6.70 -2.64 -4.52
N GLU A 57 7.66 -2.26 -5.37
CA GLU A 57 7.43 -2.16 -6.81
C GLU A 57 7.03 -3.50 -7.46
N GLU A 58 7.47 -4.63 -6.90
CA GLU A 58 7.12 -5.95 -7.40
C GLU A 58 5.69 -6.39 -7.03
N CYS A 59 4.93 -5.56 -6.32
CA CYS A 59 3.62 -5.90 -5.77
C CYS A 59 2.55 -4.86 -6.12
N HIS A 60 1.45 -5.32 -6.72
CA HIS A 60 0.35 -4.42 -7.11
C HIS A 60 -0.55 -4.04 -5.92
N SER A 61 -0.77 -4.96 -4.98
CA SER A 61 -1.51 -4.70 -3.74
C SER A 61 -0.91 -5.53 -2.63
N CYS A 62 -0.67 -4.91 -1.48
CA CYS A 62 -0.01 -5.54 -0.34
C CYS A 62 -0.80 -5.34 0.95
N PHE A 63 -0.68 -6.29 1.86
CA PHE A 63 -1.20 -6.19 3.23
C PHE A 63 -0.16 -5.58 4.17
N SER A 64 1.12 -5.90 3.94
CA SER A 64 2.25 -5.37 4.69
C SER A 64 3.46 -5.19 3.77
N GLU A 65 4.56 -4.70 4.33
CA GLU A 65 5.84 -4.55 3.61
C GLU A 65 6.35 -5.87 3.00
N HIS A 66 6.03 -6.99 3.63
CA HIS A 66 6.52 -8.32 3.27
C HIS A 66 5.44 -9.26 2.73
N PHE A 67 4.19 -8.80 2.67
CA PHE A 67 3.06 -9.62 2.27
C PHE A 67 2.27 -8.95 1.16
N CYS A 68 2.48 -9.42 -0.06
CA CYS A 68 1.71 -9.08 -1.23
C CYS A 68 0.41 -9.87 -1.27
N THR A 69 -0.70 -9.22 -1.63
CA THR A 69 -2.00 -9.86 -1.85
C THR A 69 -2.36 -9.94 -3.33
N ARG A 70 -1.69 -9.16 -4.18
CA ARG A 70 -1.89 -9.21 -5.63
C ARG A 70 -0.63 -8.82 -6.39
N CYS A 71 -0.22 -9.68 -7.31
CA CYS A 71 0.94 -9.44 -8.15
C CYS A 71 0.61 -8.63 -9.42
N PRO A 72 1.59 -7.87 -9.95
CA PRO A 72 1.46 -7.24 -11.25
C PRO A 72 1.32 -8.30 -12.37
N PRO A 73 0.86 -7.91 -13.57
CA PRO A 73 0.83 -8.80 -14.72
C PRO A 73 2.19 -9.44 -14.99
N GLY A 74 2.21 -10.73 -15.37
CA GLY A 74 3.43 -11.48 -15.65
C GLY A 74 4.16 -12.05 -14.42
N ARG A 75 3.60 -11.91 -13.22
CA ARG A 75 4.08 -12.55 -11.98
C ARG A 75 2.97 -13.32 -11.30
N PHE A 76 3.36 -14.33 -10.52
CA PHE A 76 2.46 -15.20 -9.78
C PHE A 76 2.66 -15.02 -8.27
N LEU A 77 1.55 -14.95 -7.55
CA LEU A 77 1.55 -14.86 -6.10
C LEU A 77 1.91 -16.22 -5.51
N PHE A 78 2.95 -16.26 -4.70
CA PHE A 78 3.37 -17.43 -3.93
C PHE A 78 3.73 -16.98 -2.51
N TRP A 79 2.97 -17.47 -1.51
CA TRP A 79 3.19 -17.20 -0.08
C TRP A 79 3.43 -15.72 0.27
N GLY A 80 2.62 -14.84 -0.33
CA GLY A 80 2.72 -13.38 -0.09
C GLY A 80 3.86 -12.69 -0.86
N LYS A 81 4.50 -13.36 -1.83
CA LYS A 81 5.52 -12.79 -2.71
C LYS A 81 5.15 -12.97 -4.17
N CYS A 82 5.73 -12.14 -5.04
CA CYS A 82 5.46 -12.17 -6.47
C CYS A 82 6.66 -12.72 -7.24
N GLU A 83 6.52 -13.95 -7.69
CA GLU A 83 7.55 -14.68 -8.43
C GLU A 83 7.28 -14.62 -9.94
N THR A 84 8.32 -14.74 -10.76
CA THR A 84 8.17 -14.80 -12.23
C THR A 84 7.68 -16.16 -12.72
N SER A 85 7.88 -17.21 -11.93
CA SER A 85 7.44 -18.59 -12.19
C SER A 85 7.15 -19.31 -10.88
N CYS A 86 6.27 -20.31 -10.91
CA CYS A 86 5.94 -21.07 -9.71
C CYS A 86 7.09 -22.00 -9.28
N PRO A 87 7.58 -21.89 -8.04
CA PRO A 87 8.67 -22.74 -7.54
C PRO A 87 8.19 -24.17 -7.24
N ASN A 88 9.14 -25.08 -7.00
CA ASN A 88 8.89 -26.44 -6.49
C ASN A 88 7.95 -27.33 -7.35
N GLY A 89 7.90 -27.08 -8.66
CA GLY A 89 7.04 -27.85 -9.56
C GLY A 89 5.54 -27.54 -9.43
N LEU A 90 5.18 -26.46 -8.72
CA LEU A 90 3.81 -25.97 -8.67
C LEU A 90 3.36 -25.49 -10.06
N THR A 91 2.08 -25.66 -10.35
CA THR A 91 1.49 -25.21 -11.61
C THR A 91 0.91 -23.81 -11.46
N ALA A 92 1.17 -22.96 -12.45
CA ALA A 92 0.70 -21.59 -12.45
C ALA A 92 -0.77 -21.51 -12.81
N ASN A 93 -1.59 -20.92 -11.93
CA ASN A 93 -2.95 -20.53 -12.27
C ASN A 93 -2.92 -19.16 -12.95
N THR A 94 -3.10 -19.13 -14.27
CA THR A 94 -3.02 -17.89 -15.06
C THR A 94 -4.25 -16.99 -14.90
N THR A 95 -5.41 -17.53 -14.50
CA THR A 95 -6.63 -16.74 -14.28
C THR A 95 -6.57 -15.98 -12.96
N LEU A 96 -6.10 -16.63 -11.89
CA LEU A 96 -5.92 -16.02 -10.57
C LEU A 96 -4.54 -15.36 -10.38
N ARG A 97 -3.56 -15.71 -11.21
CA ARG A 97 -2.13 -15.32 -11.10
C ARG A 97 -1.52 -15.77 -9.78
N GLU A 98 -1.73 -17.04 -9.47
CA GLU A 98 -1.31 -17.68 -8.23
C GLU A 98 -0.52 -18.96 -8.52
N CYS A 99 0.38 -19.27 -7.59
CA CYS A 99 0.96 -20.58 -7.36
C CYS A 99 0.35 -21.12 -6.06
#